data_AF-A0A9D2F9S2-F1
#
_entry.id   AF-A0A9D2F9S2-F1
#
_cell.length_a   1.000
_cell.length_b   1.000
_cell.length_c   1.000
_cell.angle_alpha   90.00
_cell.angle_beta   90.00
_cell.angle_gamma   90.00
#
_symmetry.space_group_name_H-M   'P 1'
#
loop_
_entity.id
_entity.type
_entity.pdbx_description
1 polymer ?
#
loop_
_entity_poly.entity_id
_entity_poly.type
_entity_poly.pdbx_seq_one_letter_code
_entity_poly.pdbx_strand_id
1 'polypeptide(L)'
;MPGLEVLLQYVSRAIVLLLALPVHECAHGWVAYKLGDPTAKNEGRLTLNPFKHLDLFGSLMILLVGIGYAKPVPINPYYFKNRKYGMALTALAGPMSNLIMAYLAMIVMKVIWLLNSVIL
;
A
#
# COMPACT_ATOMS: atom_id res chain seq x y z
N MET A 1 -8.95 23.84 -16.21
CA MET A 1 -9.30 23.21 -17.51
C MET A 1 -9.71 21.77 -17.22
N PRO A 2 -10.94 21.35 -17.58
CA PRO A 2 -11.48 20.04 -17.19
C PRO A 2 -10.60 18.84 -17.59
N GLY A 3 -9.81 18.94 -18.67
CA GLY A 3 -8.88 17.87 -19.07
C GLY A 3 -7.69 17.64 -18.12
N LEU A 4 -7.15 18.70 -17.50
CA LEU A 4 -6.02 18.57 -16.57
C LEU A 4 -6.45 17.87 -15.28
N GLU A 5 -7.63 18.20 -14.75
CA GLU A 5 -8.14 17.59 -13.52
C GLU A 5 -8.40 16.09 -13.69
N VAL A 6 -8.99 15.70 -14.82
CA VAL A 6 -9.20 14.30 -15.18
C VAL A 6 -7.88 13.56 -15.29
N LEU A 7 -6.86 14.16 -15.93
CA LEU A 7 -5.53 13.58 -16.03
C LEU A 7 -4.91 13.36 -14.64
N LEU A 8 -4.92 14.38 -13.78
CA LEU A 8 -4.41 14.30 -12.41
C LEU A 8 -5.15 13.23 -11.59
N GLN A 9 -6.45 13.07 -11.81
CA GLN A 9 -7.23 12.02 -11.16
C GLN A 9 -6.77 10.61 -11.58
N TYR A 10 -6.56 10.35 -12.87
CA TYR A 10 -6.07 9.04 -13.30
C TYR A 10 -4.63 8.77 -12.85
N VAL A 11 -3.76 9.79 -12.87
CA VAL A 11 -2.38 9.67 -12.37
C VAL A 11 -2.37 9.35 -10.87
N SER A 12 -3.18 10.03 -10.07
CA SER A 12 -3.27 9.73 -8.63
C SER A 12 -3.80 8.32 -8.35
N ARG A 13 -4.83 7.86 -9.08
CA ARG A 13 -5.32 6.47 -9.00
C ARG A 13 -4.24 5.46 -9.39
N ALA A 14 -3.45 5.75 -10.43
CA ALA A 14 -2.34 4.89 -10.83
C ALA A 14 -1.24 4.82 -9.75
N ILE A 15 -0.91 5.95 -9.10
CA ILE A 15 0.04 5.97 -7.98
C ILE A 15 -0.47 5.10 -6.81
N VAL A 16 -1.77 5.19 -6.49
CA VAL A 16 -2.37 4.35 -5.45
C VAL A 16 -2.21 2.87 -5.80
N LEU A 17 -2.51 2.47 -7.04
CA LEU A 17 -2.42 1.08 -7.48
C LEU A 17 -1.00 0.54 -7.52
N LEU A 18 -0.06 1.33 -8.04
CA LEU A 18 1.29 0.88 -8.35
C LEU A 18 2.26 1.05 -7.19
N LEU A 19 1.93 1.87 -6.19
CA LEU A 19 2.82 2.20 -5.09
C LEU A 19 2.18 2.04 -3.72
N ALA A 20 1.01 2.64 -3.48
CA ALA A 20 0.42 2.60 -2.15
C ALA A 20 -0.12 1.19 -1.79
N LEU A 21 -0.88 0.56 -2.68
CA LEU A 21 -1.44 -0.78 -2.46
C LEU A 21 -0.37 -1.87 -2.27
N PRO A 22 0.69 -1.95 -3.10
CA PRO A 22 1.73 -2.96 -2.91
C PRO A 22 2.45 -2.81 -1.56
N VAL A 23 2.71 -1.58 -1.12
CA VAL A 23 3.30 -1.32 0.20
C VAL A 23 2.33 -1.72 1.30
N HIS A 24 1.04 -1.38 1.18
CA HIS A 24 -0.02 -1.74 2.12
C HIS A 24 -0.14 -3.25 2.34
N GLU A 25 -0.26 -3.99 1.25
CA GLU A 25 -0.37 -5.45 1.26
C GLU A 25 0.93 -6.12 1.72
N CYS A 26 2.08 -5.60 1.30
CA CYS A 26 3.37 -6.08 1.78
C CYS A 26 3.54 -5.84 3.29
N ALA A 27 3.01 -4.74 3.84
CA ALA A 27 3.06 -4.46 5.27
C ALA A 27 2.22 -5.46 6.09
N HIS A 28 1.01 -5.79 5.62
CA HIS A 28 0.20 -6.88 6.20
C HIS A 28 0.98 -8.19 6.28
N GLY A 29 1.55 -8.63 5.15
CA GLY A 29 2.34 -9.86 5.08
C GLY A 29 3.61 -9.80 5.93
N TRP A 30 4.30 -8.65 5.95
CA TRP A 30 5.55 -8.50 6.70
C TRP A 30 5.32 -8.60 8.20
N VAL A 31 4.26 -7.96 8.72
CA VAL A 31 3.89 -8.08 10.14
C VAL A 31 3.45 -9.52 10.45
N ALA A 32 2.67 -10.16 9.57
CA ALA A 32 2.28 -11.56 9.74
C ALA A 32 3.51 -12.48 9.83
N TYR A 33 4.49 -12.27 8.95
CA TYR A 33 5.76 -12.99 8.96
C TYR A 33 6.57 -12.76 10.24
N LYS A 34 6.63 -11.52 10.73
CA LYS A 34 7.28 -11.21 12.01
C LYS A 34 6.58 -11.84 13.21
N LEU A 35 5.28 -12.06 13.13
CA LEU A 35 4.48 -12.76 14.13
C LEU A 35 4.51 -14.29 13.99
N GLY A 36 5.21 -14.81 12.98
CA GLY A 36 5.49 -16.23 12.80
C GLY A 36 4.75 -16.91 11.65
N ASP A 37 3.95 -16.19 10.85
CA ASP A 37 3.23 -16.73 9.71
C ASP A 37 4.07 -16.66 8.41
N PRO A 38 4.59 -17.79 7.89
CA PRO A 38 5.41 -17.80 6.68
C PRO A 38 4.59 -17.77 5.37
N THR A 39 3.24 -17.80 5.43
CA THR A 39 2.38 -18.03 4.25
C THR A 39 2.65 -17.01 3.13
N ALA A 40 2.56 -15.71 3.43
CA ALA A 40 2.82 -14.65 2.45
C ALA A 40 4.26 -14.69 1.89
N LYS A 41 5.24 -15.08 2.70
CA LYS A 41 6.63 -15.21 2.25
C LYS A 41 6.80 -16.37 1.29
N ASN A 42 6.23 -17.53 1.62
CA ASN A 42 6.35 -18.76 0.84
C ASN A 42 5.66 -18.63 -0.52
N GLU A 43 4.55 -17.87 -0.60
CA GLU A 43 3.90 -17.53 -1.87
C GLU A 43 4.64 -16.42 -2.66
N GLY A 44 5.75 -15.90 -2.14
CA GLY A 44 6.49 -14.80 -2.75
C GLY A 44 5.67 -13.51 -2.85
N ARG A 45 4.77 -13.27 -1.89
CA ARG A 45 3.90 -12.09 -1.77
C ARG A 45 4.54 -10.99 -0.90
N LEU A 46 5.66 -11.27 -0.20
CA LEU A 46 6.50 -10.25 0.45
C LEU A 46 7.38 -9.52 -0.58
N THR A 47 6.75 -8.71 -1.42
CA THR A 47 7.41 -7.96 -2.49
C THR A 47 6.69 -6.64 -2.71
N LEU A 48 7.41 -5.62 -3.18
CA LEU A 48 6.81 -4.35 -3.61
C LEU A 48 6.39 -4.38 -5.09
N ASN A 49 6.52 -5.52 -5.77
CA ASN A 49 6.07 -5.66 -7.15
C ASN A 49 4.53 -5.55 -7.21
N PRO A 50 3.96 -4.50 -7.85
CA PRO A 50 2.52 -4.28 -7.86
C PRO A 50 1.74 -5.41 -8.51
N PHE A 51 2.25 -6.00 -9.58
CA PHE A 51 1.55 -7.06 -10.31
C PHE A 51 1.27 -8.31 -9.47
N LYS A 52 2.00 -8.49 -8.37
CA LYS A 52 1.73 -9.58 -7.43
C LYS A 52 0.51 -9.31 -6.54
N HIS A 53 0.15 -8.05 -6.32
CA HIS A 53 -0.89 -7.56 -5.39
C HIS A 53 -2.13 -7.00 -6.07
N LEU A 54 -2.09 -6.83 -7.39
CA LEU A 54 -3.24 -6.35 -8.14
C LEU A 54 -4.17 -7.50 -8.50
N ASP A 55 -5.47 -7.26 -8.33
CA ASP A 55 -6.52 -8.04 -8.98
C ASP A 55 -6.98 -7.29 -10.23
N LEU A 56 -7.16 -7.97 -11.37
CA LEU A 56 -7.49 -7.29 -12.63
C LEU A 56 -8.80 -6.51 -12.54
N PHE A 57 -9.85 -7.11 -11.99
CA PHE A 57 -11.15 -6.47 -11.86
C PHE A 57 -11.13 -5.38 -10.80
N GLY A 58 -10.55 -5.66 -9.63
CA GLY A 58 -10.41 -4.66 -8.57
C GLY A 58 -9.59 -3.43 -9.00
N SER A 59 -8.52 -3.64 -9.78
CA SER A 59 -7.67 -2.56 -10.29
C SER A 59 -8.37 -1.72 -11.35
N LEU A 60 -9.12 -2.35 -12.27
CA LEU A 60 -9.97 -1.63 -13.22
C LEU A 60 -11.08 -0.84 -12.47
N MET A 61 -11.62 -1.44 -11.42
CA MET A 61 -12.42 -0.83 -10.34
C MET A 61 -11.94 0.57 -9.98
N ILE A 62 -10.72 0.58 -9.43
CA ILE A 62 -10.05 1.76 -8.91
C ILE A 62 -9.74 2.76 -10.03
N LEU A 63 -9.28 2.31 -11.20
CA LEU A 63 -8.93 3.21 -12.30
C LEU A 63 -10.16 3.95 -12.83
N LEU A 64 -11.27 3.25 -13.07
CA LEU A 64 -12.43 3.82 -13.77
C LEU A 64 -13.41 4.47 -12.80
N VAL A 65 -13.75 3.76 -11.72
CA VAL A 65 -14.80 4.18 -10.77
C VAL A 65 -14.21 4.90 -9.56
N GLY A 66 -12.94 4.62 -9.21
CA GLY A 66 -12.30 5.15 -8.01
C GLY A 66 -12.51 4.30 -6.76
N ILE A 67 -13.26 3.20 -6.88
CA ILE A 67 -13.51 2.22 -5.81
C ILE A 67 -13.15 0.84 -6.33
N GLY A 68 -12.46 0.05 -5.52
CA GLY A 68 -12.14 -1.35 -5.81
C GLY A 68 -11.28 -1.95 -4.71
N TYR A 69 -10.61 -3.05 -5.02
CA TYR A 69 -9.85 -3.83 -4.05
C TYR A 69 -8.54 -4.34 -4.65
N ALA A 70 -7.56 -4.59 -3.78
CA ALA A 70 -6.34 -5.31 -4.12
C ALA A 70 -6.58 -6.83 -4.03
N LYS A 71 -5.66 -7.61 -4.58
CA LYS A 71 -5.55 -9.03 -4.26
C LYS A 71 -4.95 -9.15 -2.85
N PRO A 72 -5.70 -9.63 -1.84
CA PRO A 72 -5.27 -9.60 -0.45
C PRO A 72 -4.12 -10.58 -0.19
N VAL A 73 -3.17 -10.18 0.64
CA VAL A 73 -2.06 -11.06 1.07
C VAL A 73 -2.59 -12.13 2.03
N PRO A 74 -2.22 -13.41 1.84
CA PRO A 74 -2.68 -14.48 2.71
C PRO A 74 -2.11 -14.31 4.11
N ILE A 75 -2.97 -14.47 5.11
CA ILE A 75 -2.61 -14.47 6.52
C ILE A 75 -3.22 -15.71 7.17
N ASN A 76 -2.39 -16.50 7.84
CA ASN A 76 -2.79 -17.69 8.58
C ASN A 76 -2.70 -17.42 10.10
N PRO A 77 -3.84 -17.21 10.78
CA PRO A 77 -3.86 -16.87 12.20
C PRO A 77 -3.39 -17.99 13.12
N TYR A 78 -3.31 -19.23 12.64
CA TYR A 78 -2.91 -20.38 13.44
C TYR A 78 -1.43 -20.33 13.84
N TYR A 79 -0.60 -19.56 13.14
CA TYR A 79 0.80 -19.34 13.51
C TYR A 79 0.99 -18.34 14.66
N PHE A 80 -0.01 -17.50 14.94
CA PHE A 80 0.12 -16.46 15.96
C PHE A 80 0.00 -17.03 17.37
N LYS A 81 0.94 -16.67 18.25
CA LYS A 81 0.89 -17.02 19.69
C LYS A 81 -0.43 -16.58 20.34
N ASN A 82 -0.89 -15.38 20.02
CA ASN A 82 -2.22 -14.89 20.38
C ASN A 82 -2.95 -14.47 19.11
N ARG A 83 -3.96 -15.24 18.72
CA ARG A 83 -4.69 -15.03 17.46
C ARG A 83 -5.34 -13.66 17.37
N LYS A 84 -5.99 -13.19 18.45
CA LYS A 84 -6.67 -11.88 18.45
C LYS A 84 -5.68 -10.74 18.27
N TYR A 85 -4.59 -10.78 19.03
CA TYR A 85 -3.56 -9.74 18.97
C TYR A 85 -2.81 -9.76 17.63
N GLY A 86 -2.46 -10.95 17.13
CA GLY A 86 -1.78 -11.08 15.84
C GLY A 86 -2.65 -10.61 14.67
N MET A 87 -3.95 -10.92 14.70
CA MET A 87 -4.91 -10.41 13.72
C MET A 87 -5.05 -8.87 13.79
N ALA A 88 -5.14 -8.31 15.00
CA ALA A 88 -5.23 -6.85 15.15
C ALA A 88 -3.99 -6.14 14.63
N LEU A 89 -2.78 -6.60 14.99
CA LEU A 89 -1.53 -6.02 14.51
C LEU A 89 -1.38 -6.13 13.01
N THR A 90 -1.67 -7.29 12.43
CA THR A 90 -1.58 -7.48 10.98
C THR A 90 -2.59 -6.59 10.27
N ALA A 91 -3.85 -6.52 10.71
CA ALA A 91 -4.85 -5.63 10.12
C ALA A 91 -4.49 -4.13 10.21
N LEU A 92 -3.77 -3.71 11.24
CA LEU A 92 -3.30 -2.33 11.38
C LEU A 92 -2.06 -2.01 10.53
N ALA A 93 -1.28 -3.02 10.14
CA ALA A 93 -0.02 -2.84 9.43
C ALA A 93 -0.16 -2.11 8.09
N GLY A 94 -1.15 -2.50 7.28
CA GLY A 94 -1.46 -1.85 6.00
C GLY A 94 -1.79 -0.36 6.18
N PRO A 95 -2.82 0.00 6.95
CA PRO A 95 -3.16 1.41 7.19
C PRO A 95 -2.00 2.22 7.77
N MET A 96 -1.24 1.67 8.71
CA MET A 96 -0.08 2.35 9.29
C MET A 96 1.00 2.60 8.24
N SER A 97 1.24 1.66 7.32
CA SER A 97 2.20 1.86 6.23
C SER A 97 1.81 3.02 5.31
N ASN A 98 0.51 3.21 5.04
CA ASN A 98 0.04 4.35 4.25
C ASN A 98 0.25 5.68 4.98
N LEU A 99 0.02 5.72 6.29
CA LEU A 99 0.29 6.92 7.10
C LEU A 99 1.77 7.26 7.11
N ILE A 100 2.65 6.27 7.25
CA ILE A 100 4.10 6.45 7.17
C ILE A 100 4.50 6.96 5.79
N MET A 101 3.98 6.39 4.71
CA MET A 101 4.24 6.87 3.35
C MET A 101 3.79 8.32 3.14
N ALA A 102 2.59 8.67 3.62
CA ALA A 102 2.06 10.03 3.53
C ALA A 102 2.97 11.02 4.28
N TYR A 103 3.41 10.66 5.48
CA TYR A 103 4.33 11.47 6.28
C TYR A 103 5.70 11.65 5.60
N LEU A 104 6.27 10.58 5.05
CA LEU A 104 7.53 10.66 4.29
C LEU A 104 7.38 11.52 3.03
N ALA A 105 6.27 11.38 2.29
CA ALA A 105 5.98 12.21 1.13
C ALA A 105 5.86 13.70 1.50
N MET A 106 5.22 14.01 2.63
CA MET A 106 5.16 15.38 3.15
C MET A 106 6.55 15.95 3.47
N ILE A 107 7.44 15.18 4.11
CA ILE A 107 8.81 15.61 4.39
C ILE A 107 9.56 15.89 3.09
N VAL A 108 9.48 14.97 2.13
CA VAL A 108 10.13 15.14 0.81
C VAL A 108 9.64 16.40 0.11
N MET A 109 8.32 16.64 0.08
CA MET A 109 7.75 17.87 -0.47
C MET A 109 8.24 19.12 0.25
N LYS A 110 8.33 19.09 1.58
CA LYS A 110 8.81 20.23 2.37
C LYS A 110 10.28 20.54 2.07
N VAL A 111 11.12 19.53 1.95
CA VAL A 111 12.55 19.69 1.60
C VAL A 111 12.68 20.27 0.19
N ILE A 112 11.96 19.74 -0.80
CA ILE A 112 11.97 20.26 -2.17
C ILE A 112 11.54 21.73 -2.19
N TRP A 113 10.47 22.07 -1.47
CA TRP A 113 9.99 23.44 -1.37
C TRP A 113 11.04 24.37 -0.76
N LEU A 114 11.69 23.95 0.33
CA LEU A 114 12.76 24.72 0.98
C LEU A 114 13.95 24.94 0.04
N LEU A 115 14.40 23.90 -0.67
CA LEU A 115 15.50 24.01 -1.62
C LEU A 115 15.18 24.99 -2.75
N ASN A 116 13.96 24.92 -3.31
CA ASN A 116 13.53 25.86 -4.34
C ASN A 116 13.45 27.30 -3.82
N SER A 117 13.01 27.51 -2.57
CA SER A 117 12.94 28.85 -1.96
C SER A 117 14.30 29.47 -1.62
N VAL A 118 15.37 28.68 -1.61
CA VAL A 118 16.75 29.15 -1.38
C VAL A 118 17.49 29.42 -2.70
N ILE A 119 17.09 28.75 -3.78
CA ILE A 119 17.72 28.85 -5.10
C ILE A 119 17.11 30.01 -5.94
N LEU A 120 15.86 30.40 -5.67
CA LEU A 120 15.16 31.56 -6.23
C LEU A 120 15.20 32.75 -5.27
#